data_AF-A0A7X0NEX1-F1
#
_entry.id   AF-A0A7X0NEX1-F1
#
_cell.length_a   1.000
_cell.length_b   1.000
_cell.length_c   1.000
_cell.angle_alpha   90.00
_cell.angle_beta   90.00
_cell.angle_gamma   90.00
#
_symmetry.space_group_name_H-M   'P 1'
#
loop_
_entity.id
_entity.type
_entity.pdbx_description
1 polymer ?
#
loop_
_entity_poly.entity_id
_entity_poly.type
_entity_poly.pdbx_seq_one_letter_code
_entity_poly.pdbx_strand_id
1 'polypeptide(L)' 'MSKEEVKCLYCQTTNLLSDVNCKQCGMPLAKNHPNSATTRQKVFKPIFIGIAIFCFVMMFFLPR' A
#
# COMPACT_ATOMS: atom_id res chain seq x y z
N MET A 1 10.06 -18.62 -16.86
CA MET A 1 9.89 -17.20 -17.26
C MET A 1 8.74 -16.64 -16.45
N SER A 2 9.03 -15.99 -15.35
CA SER A 2 8.05 -15.30 -14.51
C SER A 2 7.52 -14.12 -15.32
N LYS A 3 6.32 -14.26 -15.90
CA LYS A 3 5.66 -13.12 -16.55
C LYS A 3 5.22 -12.18 -15.45
N GLU A 4 5.99 -11.14 -15.29
CA GLU A 4 5.74 -10.05 -14.37
C GLU A 4 4.54 -9.26 -14.94
N GLU A 5 3.38 -9.38 -14.29
CA GLU A 5 2.11 -8.78 -14.73
C GLU A 5 1.73 -7.60 -13.83
N VAL A 6 1.16 -6.55 -14.43
CA VAL A 6 0.71 -5.34 -13.74
C VAL A 6 -0.70 -4.95 -14.15
N LYS A 7 -1.52 -4.55 -13.17
CA LYS A 7 -2.86 -4.00 -13.43
C LYS A 7 -2.79 -2.51 -13.77
N CYS A 8 -3.52 -2.11 -14.79
CA CYS A 8 -3.75 -0.70 -15.09
C CYS A 8 -4.56 -0.05 -13.95
N LEU A 9 -4.15 1.13 -13.48
CA LEU A 9 -4.86 1.85 -12.41
C LEU A 9 -6.25 2.37 -12.82
N TYR A 10 -6.48 2.53 -14.13
CA TYR A 10 -7.69 3.16 -14.66
C TYR A 10 -8.75 2.13 -15.03
N CYS A 11 -8.40 1.20 -15.94
CA CYS A 11 -9.33 0.17 -16.42
C CYS A 11 -9.15 -1.19 -15.74
N GLN A 12 -8.16 -1.33 -14.85
CA GLN A 12 -7.87 -2.57 -14.12
C GLN A 12 -7.52 -3.79 -14.98
N THR A 13 -7.29 -3.59 -16.28
CA THR A 13 -6.81 -4.63 -17.18
C THR A 13 -5.41 -5.08 -16.77
N THR A 14 -5.18 -6.40 -16.80
CA THR A 14 -3.86 -6.99 -16.62
C THR A 14 -3.04 -6.81 -17.90
N ASN A 15 -1.84 -6.26 -17.74
CA ASN A 15 -0.88 -6.02 -18.81
C ASN A 15 0.46 -6.63 -18.40
N LEU A 16 1.37 -6.87 -19.35
CA LEU A 16 2.72 -7.28 -18.98
C LEU A 16 3.49 -6.07 -18.44
N LEU A 17 4.39 -6.28 -17.47
CA LEU A 17 5.28 -5.23 -16.97
C LEU A 17 6.23 -4.68 -18.05
N SER A 18 6.43 -5.43 -19.14
CA SER A 18 7.17 -4.94 -20.32
C SER A 18 6.40 -3.89 -21.13
N ASP A 19 5.07 -3.83 -21.01
CA ASP A 19 4.26 -2.89 -21.76
C ASP A 19 4.40 -1.47 -21.17
N VAL A 20 4.60 -0.48 -22.05
CA VAL A 20 4.68 0.94 -21.65
C VAL A 20 3.29 1.53 -21.46
N ASN A 21 2.31 1.08 -22.25
CA ASN A 21 0.94 1.57 -22.28
C ASN A 21 -0.05 0.42 -22.14
N CYS A 22 -1.19 0.71 -21.54
CA CYS A 22 -2.23 -0.29 -21.31
C CYS A 22 -2.83 -0.71 -22.65
N LYS A 23 -2.92 -2.02 -22.90
CA LYS A 23 -3.46 -2.58 -24.15
C LYS A 23 -4.94 -2.26 -24.38
N GLN A 24 -5.68 -2.00 -23.32
CA GLN A 24 -7.10 -1.62 -23.39
C GLN A 24 -7.33 -0.11 -23.49
N CYS A 25 -6.83 0.69 -22.54
CA CYS A 25 -7.17 2.11 -22.45
C CYS A 25 -6.07 3.05 -22.97
N GLY A 26 -4.91 2.54 -23.39
CA GLY A 26 -3.80 3.35 -23.91
C GLY A 26 -3.03 4.18 -22.89
N MET A 27 -3.43 4.15 -21.61
CA MET A 27 -2.80 4.93 -20.53
C MET A 27 -1.41 4.38 -20.17
N PRO A 28 -0.41 5.20 -19.85
CA PRO A 28 0.90 4.73 -19.40
C PRO A 28 0.80 3.82 -18.18
N LEU A 29 1.46 2.66 -18.25
CA LEU A 29 1.61 1.74 -17.13
C LEU A 29 2.58 2.32 -16.11
N ALA A 30 2.13 2.43 -14.87
CA ALA A 30 3.01 2.76 -13.77
C ALA A 30 3.85 1.52 -13.41
N LYS A 31 5.01 1.40 -14.04
CA LYS A 31 5.96 0.29 -13.88
C LYS A 31 6.45 0.10 -12.43
N ASN A 32 6.48 1.20 -11.67
CA ASN A 32 6.89 1.24 -10.28
C ASN A 32 5.89 2.10 -9.51
N HIS A 33 4.70 1.58 -9.20
CA HIS A 33 3.77 2.33 -8.38
C HIS A 33 4.22 2.24 -6.91
N PRO A 34 4.68 3.33 -6.27
CA PRO A 34 5.11 3.34 -4.87
C PRO A 34 3.96 3.12 -3.88
N ASN A 35 2.73 2.96 -4.39
CA ASN A 35 1.55 2.54 -3.63
C ASN A 35 1.42 1.02 -3.54
N SER A 36 2.54 0.29 -3.57
CA SER A 36 2.55 -1.05 -2.99
C SER A 36 2.20 -0.85 -1.52
N ALA A 37 0.98 -1.26 -1.15
CA ALA A 37 0.43 -1.13 0.20
C ALA A 37 1.31 -1.79 1.30
N THR A 38 2.43 -2.40 0.92
CA THR A 38 3.41 -3.08 1.75
C THR A 38 4.31 -2.14 2.55
N THR A 39 4.58 -0.92 2.09
CA THR A 39 5.52 -0.02 2.79
C THR A 39 4.82 0.81 3.87
N ARG A 40 3.67 1.41 3.56
CA ARG A 40 2.98 2.33 4.49
C ARG A 40 2.32 1.61 5.67
N GLN A 41 1.91 0.35 5.51
CA GLN A 41 1.27 -0.41 6.59
C GLN A 41 2.25 -0.98 7.62
N LYS A 42 3.51 -1.23 7.27
CA LYS A 42 4.49 -1.79 8.21
C LYS A 42 4.81 -0.86 9.37
N VAL A 43 4.80 0.45 9.12
CA VAL A 43 5.09 1.47 10.15
C VAL A 43 3.84 1.83 10.97
N PHE A 44 2.64 1.66 10.41
CA PHE A 44 1.39 1.98 11.11
C PHE A 44 1.15 1.10 12.34
N LYS A 45 1.42 -0.21 12.22
CA LYS A 45 1.16 -1.19 13.28
C LYS A 45 1.96 -0.93 14.58
N PRO A 46 3.28 -0.72 14.57
CA PRO A 46 4.03 -0.43 15.79
C PRO A 46 3.65 0.92 16.42
N ILE A 47 3.35 1.94 15.60
CA ILE A 47 2.92 3.26 16.10
C ILE A 47 1.60 3.17 16.86
N PHE A 48 0.61 2.45 16.29
CA PHE A 48 -0.69 2.28 16.92
C PHE A 48 -0.58 1.58 18.28
N ILE A 49 0.27 0.54 18.38
CA ILE A 49 0.52 -0.17 19.63
C ILE A 49 1.11 0.77 20.69
N GLY A 50 2.09 1.61 20.33
CA GLY A 50 2.69 2.57 21.25
C GLY A 50 1.66 3.57 21.81
N ILE A 51 0.80 4.12 20.95
CA ILE A 51 -0.26 5.05 21.36
C ILE A 51 -1.27 4.35 22.29
N ALA A 52 -1.68 3.12 21.98
CA ALA A 52 -2.62 2.37 22.79
C ALA A 52 -2.09 2.13 24.21
N ILE A 53 -0.83 1.70 24.35
CA ILE A 53 -0.16 1.51 25.65
C ILE A 53 -0.13 2.82 26.43
N PHE A 54 0.27 3.92 25.78
CA PHE A 54 0.28 5.24 26.42
C PHE A 54 -1.09 5.63 26.97
N CYS A 55 -2.16 5.43 26.20
CA CYS A 55 -3.53 5.68 26.66
C CYS A 55 -3.91 4.84 27.88
N PHE A 56 -3.57 3.55 27.90
CA PHE A 56 -3.81 2.69 29.07
C PHE A 56 -3.04 3.18 30.30
N VAL A 57 -1.78 3.55 30.14
CA VAL A 57 -0.98 4.12 31.24
C VAL A 57 -1.67 5.36 31.80
N MET A 58 -2.10 6.30 30.95
CA MET A 58 -2.80 7.51 31.39
C MET A 58 -4.13 7.20 32.08
N MET A 59 -4.86 6.18 31.65
CA MET A 59 -6.10 5.73 32.31
C MET A 59 -5.85 5.17 33.72
N PHE A 60 -4.72 4.52 33.97
CA PHE A 60 -4.33 4.09 35.32
C PHE A 60 -3.70 5.23 36.14
N PHE A 61 -2.99 6.16 35.49
CA PHE A 61 -2.29 7.28 36.13
C PHE A 61 -3.17 8.47 36.46
N LEU A 62 -4.34 8.60 35.83
CA LEU A 62 -5.42 9.43 36.34
C LEU A 62 -6.20 8.55 37.34
N PRO A 63 -5.85 8.56 38.64
CA PRO A 63 -6.82 8.12 39.62
C PRO A 63 -8.03 9.02 39.39
N ARG A 64 -9.18 8.40 39.12
CA ARG A 64 -10.47 9.07 39.36
C ARG A 64 -10.50 9.65 40.77
#